data_AF-R8BLP0-F1
#
_entry.id   AF-R8BLP0-F1
#
_cell.length_a   1.000
_cell.length_b   1.000
_cell.length_c   1.000
_cell.angle_alpha   90.00
_cell.angle_beta   90.00
_cell.angle_gamma   90.00
#
_symmetry.space_group_name_H-M   'P 1'
#
loop_
_entity.id
_entity.type
_entity.pdbx_description
1 polymer ?
#
loop_
_entity_poly.entity_id
_entity_poly.type
_entity_poly.pdbx_seq_one_letter_code
_entity_poly.pdbx_strand_id
1 'polypeptide(L)'
;MGSLLGESDIGDGAANQIHDVFAKLPDASGYTCLIGFTGILLLTILDQAGKRWGKKNKIVWFLSITRAFITLLIYTGVGYAVNKNRDSDDYLFAVVQVKSNGQEPPRVPSSDLIAKVASRSIAVFIGAAVEHTAIARAFGVKNDYVPDQSQELCYFGVANFFNSFFHAMGVGGAMSRTAHGPESERNWSVVAEKRIARLRKRANVYDIGSLPPIGLVILDFGKVNHIDTTAVSHLGNLFNEIRKYGGKGVEIRFVNASDYVRQRFERAGWSIVDADTSVDDEESVTRVYRSVLHAVAAPRTRLHSGHDSEDVEKLEKMGTNNEAIATHEEKV
;
A
#
# COMPACT_ATOMS: atom_id res chain seq x y z
N MET A 1 16.86 11.48 -25.98
CA MET A 1 15.94 11.81 -24.87
C MET A 1 16.79 12.61 -23.89
N GLY A 2 16.38 13.81 -23.47
CA GLY A 2 17.12 14.52 -22.41
C GLY A 2 17.14 13.65 -21.15
N SER A 3 18.22 13.70 -20.37
CA SER A 3 18.26 12.97 -19.10
C SER A 3 17.16 13.48 -18.15
N LEU A 4 16.87 12.71 -17.10
CA LEU A 4 15.92 13.08 -16.05
C LEU A 4 16.25 14.45 -15.40
N LEU A 5 17.50 14.91 -15.53
CA LEU A 5 18.01 16.16 -14.97
C LEU A 5 18.28 17.23 -16.04
N GLY A 6 17.82 17.03 -17.28
CA GLY A 6 17.97 18.02 -18.36
C GLY A 6 19.36 18.11 -18.97
N GLU A 7 20.26 17.19 -18.61
CA GLU A 7 21.63 17.13 -19.11
C GLU A 7 21.71 16.35 -20.44
N SER A 8 22.46 16.90 -21.39
CA SER A 8 22.80 16.23 -22.65
C SER A 8 23.92 15.23 -22.42
N ASP A 9 23.90 14.09 -23.12
CA ASP A 9 24.99 13.09 -23.12
C ASP A 9 25.15 12.35 -21.78
N ILE A 10 24.09 11.64 -21.36
CA ILE A 10 24.12 10.75 -20.19
C ILE A 10 23.88 9.33 -20.67
N GLY A 11 24.69 8.38 -20.20
CA GLY A 11 24.57 6.98 -20.55
C GLY A 11 23.27 6.35 -20.06
N ASP A 12 22.77 5.37 -20.82
CA ASP A 12 21.59 4.60 -20.43
C ASP A 12 21.89 3.72 -19.21
N GLY A 13 20.92 3.61 -18.29
CA GLY A 13 21.01 2.77 -17.09
C GLY A 13 21.36 3.55 -15.81
N ALA A 14 20.83 3.08 -14.68
CA ALA A 14 20.91 3.79 -13.40
C ALA A 14 22.34 4.06 -12.93
N ALA A 15 23.26 3.10 -13.11
CA ALA A 15 24.66 3.26 -12.70
C ALA A 15 25.37 4.36 -13.51
N ASN A 16 25.15 4.40 -14.82
CA ASN A 16 25.72 5.43 -15.70
C ASN A 16 25.12 6.80 -15.39
N GLN A 17 23.81 6.88 -15.17
CA GLN A 17 23.16 8.12 -14.73
C GLN A 17 23.74 8.64 -13.41
N ILE A 18 23.96 7.76 -12.43
CA ILE A 18 24.58 8.15 -11.15
C ILE A 18 26.01 8.67 -11.39
N HIS A 19 26.82 7.91 -12.13
CA HIS A 19 28.19 8.30 -12.46
C HIS A 19 28.23 9.68 -13.14
N ASP A 20 27.43 9.87 -14.19
CA ASP A 20 27.44 11.07 -15.02
C ASP A 20 26.94 12.30 -14.25
N VAL A 21 26.00 12.13 -13.31
CA VAL A 21 25.58 13.20 -12.40
C VAL A 21 26.74 13.67 -11.53
N PHE A 22 27.54 12.76 -10.97
CA PHE A 22 28.70 13.14 -10.17
C PHE A 22 29.83 13.72 -11.02
N ALA A 23 30.03 13.19 -12.23
CA ALA A 23 31.04 13.69 -13.16
C ALA A 23 30.75 15.12 -13.61
N LYS A 24 29.47 15.46 -13.84
CA LYS A 24 29.02 16.81 -14.27
C LYS A 24 28.69 17.75 -13.12
N LEU A 25 28.77 17.28 -11.88
CA LEU A 25 28.51 18.11 -10.69
C LEU A 25 29.37 19.40 -10.64
N PRO A 26 30.66 19.40 -11.05
CA PRO A 26 31.47 20.61 -11.10
C PRO A 26 30.97 21.66 -12.11
N ASP A 27 30.26 21.25 -13.15
CA ASP A 27 29.71 22.13 -14.19
C ASP A 27 28.35 22.73 -13.80
N ALA A 28 27.79 22.31 -12.65
CA ALA A 28 26.49 22.77 -12.20
C ALA A 28 26.48 24.27 -11.88
N SER A 29 25.44 24.97 -12.32
CA SER A 29 25.23 26.39 -12.02
C SER A 29 25.03 26.62 -10.51
N GLY A 30 26.02 27.25 -9.87
CA GLY A 30 25.98 27.57 -8.44
C GLY A 30 24.76 28.42 -8.04
N TYR A 31 24.33 29.36 -8.89
CA TYR A 31 23.14 30.18 -8.64
C TYR A 31 21.85 29.35 -8.70
N THR A 32 21.74 28.42 -9.65
CA THR A 32 20.59 27.51 -9.75
C THR A 32 20.50 26.61 -8.53
N CYS A 33 21.64 26.07 -8.07
CA CYS A 33 21.74 25.30 -6.84
C CYS A 33 21.34 26.14 -5.61
N LEU A 34 21.79 27.39 -5.52
CA LEU A 34 21.43 28.30 -4.43
C LEU A 34 19.91 28.48 -4.34
N ILE A 35 19.24 28.72 -5.48
CA ILE A 35 17.78 28.86 -5.53
C ILE A 35 17.10 27.56 -5.07
N GLY A 36 17.56 26.40 -5.53
CA GLY A 36 17.02 25.10 -5.12
C GLY A 36 17.17 24.84 -3.62
N PHE A 37 18.38 24.98 -3.06
CA PHE A 37 18.65 24.72 -1.65
C PHE A 37 17.92 25.70 -0.73
N THR A 38 17.87 26.98 -1.09
CA THR A 38 17.14 27.98 -0.29
C THR A 38 15.63 27.73 -0.35
N GLY A 39 15.09 27.24 -1.48
CA GLY A 39 13.69 26.84 -1.60
C GLY A 39 13.33 25.65 -0.70
N ILE A 40 14.20 24.63 -0.67
CA ILE A 40 14.06 23.49 0.26
C ILE A 40 14.13 23.95 1.71
N LEU A 41 15.08 24.83 2.04
CA LEU A 41 15.22 25.40 3.38
C LEU A 41 13.96 26.16 3.81
N LEU A 42 13.38 26.98 2.93
CA LEU A 42 12.14 27.70 3.22
C LEU A 42 10.97 26.74 3.47
N LEU A 43 10.80 25.74 2.61
CA LEU A 43 9.74 24.73 2.75
C LEU A 43 9.86 23.97 4.08
N THR A 44 11.07 23.57 4.45
CA THR A 44 11.33 22.83 5.70
C THR A 44 11.12 23.70 6.94
N ILE A 45 11.51 24.98 6.90
CA ILE A 45 11.24 25.94 7.98
C ILE A 45 9.73 26.11 8.18
N LEU A 46 8.96 26.33 7.11
CA LEU A 46 7.51 26.51 7.19
C LEU A 46 6.78 25.24 7.66
N ASP A 47 7.26 24.06 7.26
CA ASP A 47 6.74 22.78 7.75
C ASP A 47 7.02 22.61 9.26
N GLN A 48 8.26 22.83 9.68
CA GLN A 48 8.63 22.67 11.08
C GLN A 48 7.97 23.71 11.99
N ALA A 49 7.81 24.95 11.52
CA ALA A 49 7.08 25.99 12.22
C ALA A 49 5.60 25.63 12.38
N GLY A 50 4.96 25.08 11.34
CA GLY A 50 3.60 24.58 11.40
C GLY A 50 3.43 23.46 12.43
N LYS A 51 4.35 22.50 12.44
CA LYS A 51 4.36 21.39 13.41
C LYS A 51 4.52 21.88 14.85
N ARG A 52 5.41 22.85 15.08
CA ARG A 52 5.74 23.35 16.43
C ARG A 52 4.73 24.35 16.97
N TRP A 53 4.22 25.26 16.14
CA TRP A 53 3.43 26.41 16.57
C TRP A 53 2.08 26.56 15.88
N GLY A 54 1.78 25.79 14.84
CA GLY A 54 0.52 25.90 14.08
C GLY A 54 -0.74 25.70 14.94
N LYS A 55 -0.67 24.88 16.00
CA LYS A 55 -1.78 24.72 16.95
C LYS A 55 -2.03 25.93 17.84
N LYS A 56 -1.00 26.76 18.06
CA LYS A 56 -1.04 27.93 18.95
C LYS A 56 -1.27 29.24 18.19
N ASN A 57 -0.85 29.31 16.92
CA ASN A 57 -0.94 30.51 16.11
C ASN A 57 -1.52 30.21 14.73
N LYS A 58 -2.70 30.78 14.44
CA LYS A 58 -3.40 30.63 13.15
C LYS A 58 -2.60 31.16 11.97
N ILE A 59 -1.75 32.18 12.16
CA ILE A 59 -0.88 32.72 11.11
C ILE A 59 0.16 31.67 10.72
N VAL A 60 0.83 31.06 11.70
CA VAL A 60 1.85 30.03 11.44
C VAL A 60 1.20 28.79 10.80
N TRP A 61 0.00 28.42 11.23
CA TRP A 61 -0.77 27.37 10.58
C TRP A 61 -1.07 27.69 9.11
N PHE A 62 -1.52 28.92 8.81
CA PHE A 62 -1.81 29.36 7.45
C PHE A 62 -0.56 29.39 6.56
N LEU A 63 0.56 29.89 7.07
CA LEU A 63 1.84 29.89 6.35
C LEU A 63 2.36 28.48 6.07
N SER A 64 2.13 27.54 7.00
CA SER A 64 2.55 26.16 6.82
C SER A 64 1.70 25.39 5.82
N ILE A 65 0.37 25.58 5.84
CA ILE A 65 -0.53 24.89 4.90
C ILE A 65 -0.37 25.41 3.46
N THR A 66 -0.04 26.69 3.30
CA THR A 66 0.19 27.32 1.98
C THR A 66 1.66 27.36 1.57
N ARG A 67 2.55 26.65 2.29
CA ARG A 67 4.02 26.73 2.10
C ARG A 67 4.48 26.56 0.66
N ALA A 68 3.91 25.60 -0.09
CA ALA A 68 4.30 25.34 -1.47
C ALA A 68 3.96 26.53 -2.38
N PHE A 69 2.77 27.12 -2.18
CA PHE A 69 2.33 28.30 -2.92
C PHE A 69 3.14 29.55 -2.56
N ILE A 70 3.42 29.77 -1.28
CA ILE A 70 4.25 30.89 -0.83
C ILE A 70 5.66 30.78 -1.40
N THR A 71 6.30 29.61 -1.31
CA THR A 71 7.61 29.36 -1.89
C THR A 71 7.59 29.63 -3.40
N LEU A 72 6.58 29.12 -4.12
CA LEU A 72 6.43 29.41 -5.54
C LEU A 72 6.38 30.92 -5.83
N LEU A 73 5.49 31.66 -5.16
CA LEU A 73 5.36 33.11 -5.38
C LEU A 73 6.65 33.87 -5.10
N ILE A 74 7.34 33.54 -4.00
CA ILE A 74 8.60 34.20 -3.63
C ILE A 74 9.65 33.93 -4.69
N TYR A 75 9.86 32.68 -5.09
CA TYR A 75 10.92 32.33 -6.04
C TYR A 75 10.59 32.72 -7.48
N THR A 76 9.31 32.75 -7.87
CA THR A 76 8.88 33.38 -9.12
C THR A 76 9.16 34.88 -9.09
N GLY A 77 8.87 35.56 -7.97
CA GLY A 77 9.18 36.97 -7.77
C GLY A 77 10.67 37.28 -7.83
N VAL A 78 11.51 36.45 -7.19
CA VAL A 78 12.98 36.54 -7.28
C VAL A 78 13.46 36.28 -8.71
N GLY A 79 12.94 35.25 -9.36
CA GLY A 79 13.19 34.94 -10.78
C GLY A 79 12.94 36.14 -11.68
N TYR A 80 11.79 36.76 -11.54
CA TYR A 80 11.43 37.97 -12.28
C TYR A 80 12.31 39.17 -11.89
N ALA A 81 12.48 39.47 -10.61
CA ALA A 81 13.23 40.65 -10.17
C ALA A 81 14.69 40.63 -10.65
N VAL A 82 15.32 39.46 -10.67
CA VAL A 82 16.71 39.27 -11.10
C VAL A 82 16.84 39.22 -12.62
N ASN A 83 15.89 38.58 -13.33
CA ASN A 83 16.02 38.29 -14.75
C ASN A 83 15.17 39.16 -15.68
N LYS A 84 14.30 40.05 -15.18
CA LYS A 84 13.39 40.87 -16.02
C LYS A 84 14.07 41.76 -17.08
N ASN A 85 15.33 42.14 -16.84
CA ASN A 85 16.12 43.00 -17.73
C ASN A 85 17.17 42.20 -18.51
N ARG A 86 17.11 40.87 -18.46
CA ARG A 86 18.00 39.96 -19.17
C ARG A 86 17.23 39.31 -20.31
N ASP A 87 17.93 39.02 -21.40
CA ASP A 87 17.38 38.24 -22.49
C ASP A 87 17.16 36.78 -22.07
N SER A 88 16.27 36.08 -22.78
CA SER A 88 15.91 34.68 -22.47
C SER A 88 17.08 33.71 -22.51
N ASP A 89 18.15 34.10 -23.19
CA ASP A 89 19.33 33.29 -23.45
C ASP A 89 20.46 33.57 -22.42
N ASP A 90 20.30 34.60 -21.57
CA ASP A 90 21.29 35.03 -20.57
C ASP A 90 20.68 35.23 -19.16
N TYR A 91 19.84 34.29 -18.74
CA TYR A 91 19.35 34.26 -17.37
C TYR A 91 20.46 33.87 -16.39
N LEU A 92 20.49 34.53 -15.23
CA LEU A 92 21.51 34.30 -14.19
C LEU A 92 21.43 32.88 -13.60
N PHE A 93 20.24 32.29 -13.64
CA PHE A 93 19.97 30.90 -13.23
C PHE A 93 18.86 30.33 -14.11
N ALA A 94 18.75 29.01 -14.12
CA ALA A 94 17.75 28.33 -14.95
C ALA A 94 16.33 28.74 -14.55
N VAL A 95 15.54 29.17 -15.54
CA VAL A 95 14.13 29.54 -15.38
C VAL A 95 13.29 28.64 -16.29
N VAL A 96 12.14 28.18 -15.78
CA VAL A 96 11.20 27.40 -16.58
C VAL A 96 10.54 28.31 -17.62
N GLN A 97 10.83 28.07 -18.89
CA GLN A 97 10.25 28.81 -20.01
C GLN A 97 9.01 28.09 -20.52
N VAL A 98 7.86 28.30 -19.87
CA VAL A 98 6.60 27.71 -20.34
C VAL A 98 6.06 28.49 -21.51
N LYS A 99 6.04 27.90 -22.70
CA LYS A 99 5.27 28.38 -23.85
C LYS A 99 3.93 27.64 -23.85
N SER A 100 2.84 28.34 -23.54
CA SER A 100 1.48 27.77 -23.60
C SER A 100 0.66 28.55 -24.61
N ASN A 101 0.20 27.89 -25.66
CA ASN A 101 -0.72 28.43 -26.68
C ASN A 101 -2.17 28.03 -26.39
N GLY A 102 -2.58 28.08 -25.12
CA GLY A 102 -3.92 27.68 -24.69
C GLY A 102 -4.09 26.16 -24.55
N GLN A 103 -5.34 25.71 -24.53
CA GLN A 103 -5.68 24.29 -24.45
C GLN A 103 -5.54 23.65 -25.82
N GLU A 104 -4.76 22.58 -25.91
CA GLU A 104 -4.70 21.77 -27.14
C GLU A 104 -6.00 20.98 -27.32
N PRO A 105 -6.59 20.95 -28.52
CA PRO A 105 -7.83 20.23 -28.78
C PRO A 105 -7.61 18.71 -28.65
N PRO A 106 -8.63 17.92 -28.27
CA PRO A 106 -8.47 16.49 -28.10
C PRO A 106 -8.02 15.80 -29.38
N ARG A 107 -7.08 14.85 -29.29
CA ARG A 107 -6.55 14.09 -30.43
C ARG A 107 -6.40 12.62 -30.10
N VAL A 108 -6.67 11.75 -31.08
CA VAL A 108 -6.40 10.32 -30.98
C VAL A 108 -4.87 10.08 -30.88
N PRO A 109 -4.39 9.26 -29.94
CA PRO A 109 -2.99 8.87 -29.87
C PRO A 109 -2.52 8.20 -31.17
N SER A 110 -1.30 8.48 -31.62
CA SER A 110 -0.79 7.89 -32.87
C SER A 110 -0.55 6.39 -32.71
N SER A 111 -1.00 5.61 -33.70
CA SER A 111 -0.84 4.15 -33.74
C SER A 111 0.63 3.71 -33.69
N ASP A 112 1.53 4.51 -34.27
CA ASP A 112 2.96 4.22 -34.34
C ASP A 112 3.65 4.17 -32.97
N LEU A 113 3.04 4.81 -31.95
CA LEU A 113 3.55 4.78 -30.59
C LEU A 113 3.13 3.52 -29.84
N ILE A 114 1.98 2.93 -30.18
CA ILE A 114 1.43 1.77 -29.46
C ILE A 114 2.44 0.62 -29.46
N ALA A 115 2.98 0.26 -30.64
CA ALA A 115 3.98 -0.80 -30.76
C ALA A 115 5.28 -0.49 -30.00
N LYS A 116 5.66 0.80 -29.88
CA LYS A 116 6.89 1.24 -29.20
C LYS A 116 6.76 1.22 -27.68
N VAL A 117 5.55 1.42 -27.14
CA VAL A 117 5.32 1.55 -25.69
C VAL A 117 4.61 0.36 -25.07
N ALA A 118 3.99 -0.53 -25.85
CA ALA A 118 3.17 -1.63 -25.34
C ALA A 118 3.89 -2.46 -24.27
N SER A 119 5.10 -2.96 -24.55
CA SER A 119 5.85 -3.76 -23.57
C SER A 119 6.27 -2.95 -22.34
N ARG A 120 6.72 -1.71 -22.55
CA ARG A 120 7.14 -0.80 -21.45
C ARG A 120 5.96 -0.36 -20.57
N SER A 121 4.76 -0.27 -21.13
CA SER A 121 3.56 0.14 -20.41
C SER A 121 3.10 -0.87 -19.37
N ILE A 122 3.45 -2.15 -19.51
CA ILE A 122 3.09 -3.19 -18.53
C ILE A 122 3.69 -2.87 -17.16
N ALA A 123 4.98 -2.54 -17.11
CA ALA A 123 5.66 -2.20 -15.87
C ALA A 123 5.07 -0.93 -15.22
N VAL A 124 4.82 0.11 -16.04
CA VAL A 124 4.22 1.36 -15.57
C VAL A 124 2.80 1.13 -15.05
N PHE A 125 2.01 0.32 -15.75
CA PHE A 125 0.65 -0.03 -15.35
C PHE A 125 0.62 -0.79 -14.03
N ILE A 126 1.43 -1.84 -13.87
CA ILE A 126 1.48 -2.64 -12.64
C ILE A 126 1.88 -1.74 -11.46
N GLY A 127 2.94 -0.93 -11.62
CA GLY A 127 3.37 -0.01 -10.55
C GLY A 127 2.28 0.98 -10.15
N ALA A 128 1.64 1.63 -11.13
CA ALA A 128 0.60 2.60 -10.86
C ALA A 128 -0.70 1.97 -10.30
N ALA A 129 -1.06 0.76 -10.75
CA ALA A 129 -2.21 0.01 -10.26
C ALA A 129 -2.02 -0.46 -8.81
N VAL A 130 -0.82 -0.94 -8.47
CA VAL A 130 -0.47 -1.32 -7.09
C VAL A 130 -0.52 -0.08 -6.19
N GLU A 131 0.05 1.04 -6.62
CA GLU A 131 -0.03 2.30 -5.85
C GLU A 131 -1.49 2.76 -5.65
N HIS A 132 -2.29 2.78 -6.71
CA HIS A 132 -3.70 3.19 -6.67
C HIS A 132 -4.53 2.32 -5.72
N THR A 133 -4.44 1.00 -5.86
CA THR A 133 -5.18 0.05 -5.04
C THR A 133 -4.71 0.04 -3.58
N ALA A 134 -3.42 0.24 -3.32
CA ALA A 134 -2.89 0.40 -1.97
C ALA A 134 -3.49 1.63 -1.27
N ILE A 135 -3.59 2.77 -1.98
CA ILE A 135 -4.24 3.98 -1.47
C ILE A 135 -5.72 3.71 -1.20
N ALA A 136 -6.45 3.11 -2.16
CA ALA A 136 -7.86 2.79 -2.00
C ALA A 136 -8.12 1.93 -0.75
N ARG A 137 -7.32 0.88 -0.54
CA ARG A 137 -7.37 0.05 0.69
C ARG A 137 -7.10 0.88 1.95
N ALA A 138 -6.11 1.75 1.95
CA ALA A 138 -5.81 2.60 3.09
C ALA A 138 -6.98 3.53 3.46
N PHE A 139 -7.69 4.06 2.45
CA PHE A 139 -8.91 4.85 2.64
C PHE A 139 -10.10 4.02 3.13
N GLY A 140 -10.28 2.82 2.60
CA GLY A 140 -11.30 1.88 3.07
C GLY A 140 -11.17 1.59 4.56
N VAL A 141 -9.97 1.23 5.01
CA VAL A 141 -9.71 1.00 6.44
C VAL A 141 -9.90 2.28 7.27
N LYS A 142 -9.51 3.45 6.75
CA LYS A 142 -9.70 4.73 7.46
C LYS A 142 -11.17 5.11 7.63
N ASN A 143 -12.00 4.88 6.63
CA ASN A 143 -13.40 5.33 6.61
C ASN A 143 -14.42 4.20 6.85
N ASP A 144 -13.94 3.00 7.19
CA ASP A 144 -14.77 1.84 7.54
C ASP A 144 -15.63 1.33 6.37
N TYR A 145 -15.04 1.24 5.17
CA TYR A 145 -15.62 0.59 4.00
C TYR A 145 -14.62 -0.35 3.33
N VAL A 146 -15.11 -1.31 2.53
CA VAL A 146 -14.26 -2.24 1.77
C VAL A 146 -14.23 -1.79 0.31
N PRO A 147 -13.09 -1.34 -0.23
CA PRO A 147 -12.97 -0.99 -1.64
C PRO A 147 -12.96 -2.26 -2.50
N ASP A 148 -13.71 -2.24 -3.60
CA ASP A 148 -13.65 -3.27 -4.64
C ASP A 148 -12.46 -2.99 -5.57
N GLN A 149 -11.46 -3.86 -5.54
CA GLN A 149 -10.23 -3.68 -6.32
C GLN A 149 -10.45 -3.84 -7.83
N SER A 150 -11.39 -4.70 -8.23
CA SER A 150 -11.72 -4.90 -9.64
C SER A 150 -12.36 -3.63 -10.20
N GLN A 151 -13.25 -3.02 -9.40
CA GLN A 151 -13.87 -1.75 -9.73
C GLN A 151 -12.83 -0.61 -9.80
N GLU A 152 -11.96 -0.49 -8.80
CA GLU A 152 -10.90 0.53 -8.77
C GLU A 152 -9.95 0.39 -9.97
N LEU A 153 -9.55 -0.83 -10.33
CA LEU A 153 -8.68 -1.08 -11.48
C LEU A 153 -9.37 -0.77 -12.82
N CYS A 154 -10.65 -1.12 -12.95
CA CYS A 154 -11.44 -0.81 -14.14
C CYS A 154 -11.54 0.71 -14.36
N TYR A 155 -11.94 1.46 -13.33
CA TYR A 155 -12.04 2.92 -13.43
C TYR A 155 -10.68 3.59 -13.61
N PHE A 156 -9.61 3.03 -13.02
CA PHE A 156 -8.24 3.47 -13.27
C PHE A 156 -7.86 3.38 -14.76
N GLY A 157 -8.23 2.28 -15.42
CA GLY A 157 -8.08 2.11 -16.86
C GLY A 157 -8.92 3.09 -17.68
N VAL A 158 -10.20 3.25 -17.32
CA VAL A 158 -11.11 4.20 -17.99
C VAL A 158 -10.58 5.63 -17.92
N ALA A 159 -10.14 6.09 -16.74
CA ALA A 159 -9.60 7.43 -16.56
C ALA A 159 -8.36 7.68 -17.43
N ASN A 160 -7.42 6.73 -17.44
CA ASN A 160 -6.21 6.83 -18.25
C ASN A 160 -6.48 6.72 -19.75
N PHE A 161 -7.47 5.93 -20.16
CA PHE A 161 -7.92 5.86 -21.55
C PHE A 161 -8.44 7.22 -22.03
N PHE A 162 -9.36 7.86 -21.29
CA PHE A 162 -9.87 9.17 -21.66
C PHE A 162 -8.78 10.25 -21.62
N ASN A 163 -7.90 10.24 -20.61
CA ASN A 163 -6.79 11.19 -20.50
C ASN A 163 -5.86 11.16 -21.73
N SER A 164 -5.71 10.00 -22.38
CA SER A 164 -4.86 9.88 -23.57
C SER A 164 -5.28 10.78 -24.74
N PHE A 165 -6.56 11.17 -24.81
CA PHE A 165 -7.07 12.06 -25.85
C PHE A 165 -6.78 13.54 -25.59
N PHE A 166 -6.43 13.92 -24.36
CA PHE A 166 -6.26 15.32 -23.94
C PHE A 166 -4.79 15.69 -23.67
N HIS A 167 -3.84 14.97 -24.28
CA HIS A 167 -2.40 15.20 -24.10
C HIS A 167 -1.92 15.09 -22.64
N ALA A 168 -2.70 14.40 -21.79
CA ALA A 168 -2.33 14.16 -20.41
C ALA A 168 -1.38 12.97 -20.31
N MET A 169 -0.40 13.06 -19.40
CA MET A 169 0.39 11.89 -19.00
C MET A 169 -0.48 10.91 -18.21
N GLY A 170 -0.08 9.63 -18.21
CA GLY A 170 -0.71 8.61 -17.37
C GLY A 170 -0.76 9.06 -15.91
N VAL A 171 -1.93 8.93 -15.30
CA VAL A 171 -2.19 9.33 -13.91
C VAL A 171 -2.21 8.11 -13.02
N GLY A 172 -1.67 8.28 -11.81
CA GLY A 172 -1.68 7.31 -10.71
C GLY A 172 -2.53 7.79 -9.53
N GLY A 173 -2.59 6.97 -8.48
CA GLY A 173 -3.06 7.44 -7.18
C GLY A 173 -2.12 8.51 -6.62
N ALA A 174 -2.64 9.58 -6.03
CA ALA A 174 -1.82 10.71 -5.57
C ALA A 174 -1.78 10.78 -4.05
N MET A 175 -0.83 10.07 -3.42
CA MET A 175 -0.71 10.00 -1.95
C MET A 175 -0.69 11.37 -1.27
N SER A 176 0.05 12.34 -1.80
CA SER A 176 0.17 13.68 -1.22
C SER A 176 -1.14 14.49 -1.27
N ARG A 177 -1.94 14.29 -2.33
CA ARG A 177 -3.21 15.01 -2.53
C ARG A 177 -4.39 14.34 -1.85
N THR A 178 -4.32 13.03 -1.61
CA THR A 178 -5.32 12.32 -0.82
C THR A 178 -5.07 12.48 0.68
N ALA A 179 -3.83 12.77 1.10
CA ALA A 179 -3.45 12.93 2.51
C ALA A 179 -3.90 14.23 3.20
N HIS A 180 -4.87 14.99 2.67
CA HIS A 180 -5.37 16.22 3.29
C HIS A 180 -6.26 15.95 4.52
N GLY A 181 -5.63 15.43 5.58
CA GLY A 181 -6.15 15.31 6.94
C GLY A 181 -5.02 15.53 7.95
N PRO A 182 -5.29 15.66 9.26
CA PRO A 182 -4.27 16.00 10.24
C PRO A 182 -3.08 15.01 10.17
N GLU A 183 -1.90 15.56 9.88
CA GLU A 183 -0.64 14.86 9.63
C GLU A 183 -0.16 13.96 10.79
N SER A 184 -0.82 14.02 11.96
CA SER A 184 -0.63 13.09 13.07
C SER A 184 -1.11 11.65 12.80
N GLU A 185 -1.70 11.37 11.63
CA GLU A 185 -2.23 10.06 11.27
C GLU A 185 -1.62 9.46 9.99
N ARG A 186 -0.31 9.64 9.76
CA ARG A 186 0.38 8.81 8.75
C ARG A 186 0.32 7.34 9.20
N ASN A 187 -0.13 6.46 8.30
CA ASN A 187 -0.25 5.03 8.54
C ASN A 187 0.70 4.28 7.59
N TRP A 188 1.96 4.17 7.98
CA TRP A 188 2.72 2.98 7.60
C TRP A 188 2.40 1.93 8.66
N SER A 189 1.95 0.75 8.22
CA SER A 189 1.74 -0.49 9.00
C SER A 189 1.06 -0.43 10.39
N VAL A 190 0.19 0.55 10.68
CA VAL A 190 -0.60 0.55 11.95
C VAL A 190 -2.10 0.80 11.73
N VAL A 191 -2.58 0.72 10.47
CA VAL A 191 -3.99 1.01 10.16
C VAL A 191 -4.92 -0.01 10.80
N ALA A 192 -4.54 -1.30 10.78
CA ALA A 192 -5.29 -2.37 11.41
C ALA A 192 -5.42 -2.14 12.92
N GLU A 193 -4.33 -1.77 13.58
CA GLU A 193 -4.30 -1.45 15.02
C GLU A 193 -5.20 -0.26 15.37
N LYS A 194 -5.16 0.81 14.56
CA LYS A 194 -6.05 1.98 14.72
C LYS A 194 -7.52 1.64 14.49
N ARG A 195 -7.83 0.78 13.51
CA ARG A 195 -9.20 0.30 13.26
C ARG A 195 -9.71 -0.52 14.44
N ILE A 196 -8.89 -1.44 14.94
CA ILE A 196 -9.21 -2.25 16.14
C ILE A 196 -9.45 -1.32 17.34
N ALA A 197 -8.60 -0.33 17.58
CA ALA A 197 -8.78 0.65 18.65
C ALA A 197 -10.09 1.46 18.52
N ARG A 198 -10.47 1.84 17.29
CA ARG A 198 -11.73 2.57 17.02
C ARG A 198 -12.96 1.69 17.25
N LEU A 199 -12.93 0.44 16.79
CA LEU A 199 -14.00 -0.54 17.01
C LEU A 199 -14.19 -0.80 18.51
N ARG A 200 -13.08 -0.98 19.24
CA ARG A 200 -13.09 -1.10 20.71
C ARG A 200 -13.73 0.09 21.39
N LYS A 201 -13.37 1.32 21.00
CA LYS A 201 -13.97 2.55 21.53
C LYS A 201 -15.48 2.63 21.24
N ARG A 202 -15.93 2.29 20.01
CA ARG A 202 -17.37 2.25 19.66
C ARG A 202 -18.13 1.21 20.49
N ALA A 203 -17.49 0.09 20.80
CA ALA A 203 -18.06 -0.98 21.62
C ALA A 203 -17.94 -0.73 23.14
N ASN A 204 -17.47 0.45 23.58
CA ASN A 204 -17.16 0.76 24.99
C ASN A 204 -16.19 -0.25 25.66
N VAL A 205 -15.30 -0.82 24.87
CA VAL A 205 -14.25 -1.73 25.33
C VAL A 205 -12.98 -0.93 25.57
N TYR A 206 -12.74 -0.59 26.83
CA TYR A 206 -11.56 0.19 27.25
C TYR A 206 -10.49 -0.67 27.92
N ASP A 207 -10.91 -1.77 28.54
CA ASP A 207 -10.03 -2.76 29.15
C ASP A 207 -10.06 -4.06 28.34
N ILE A 208 -8.95 -4.42 27.72
CA ILE A 208 -8.83 -5.66 26.94
C ILE A 208 -8.94 -6.88 27.85
N GLY A 209 -8.50 -6.75 29.11
CA GLY A 209 -8.63 -7.80 30.12
C GLY A 209 -10.06 -8.02 30.61
N SER A 210 -10.97 -7.07 30.35
CA SER A 210 -12.40 -7.20 30.67
C SER A 210 -13.21 -7.99 29.63
N LEU A 211 -12.63 -8.20 28.44
CA LEU A 211 -13.27 -9.00 27.40
C LEU A 211 -13.22 -10.48 27.78
N PRO A 212 -14.32 -11.23 27.59
CA PRO A 212 -14.28 -12.67 27.79
C PRO A 212 -13.24 -13.27 26.84
N PRO A 213 -12.24 -14.02 27.35
CA PRO A 213 -11.23 -14.63 26.51
C PRO A 213 -11.90 -15.64 25.58
N ILE A 214 -11.64 -15.52 24.27
CA ILE A 214 -12.09 -16.53 23.32
C ILE A 214 -11.18 -17.75 23.52
N GLY A 215 -11.66 -18.76 24.24
CA GLY A 215 -10.87 -19.98 24.48
C GLY A 215 -11.01 -21.04 23.38
N LEU A 216 -12.10 -20.99 22.62
CA LEU A 216 -12.43 -22.03 21.63
C LEU A 216 -13.29 -21.43 20.51
N VAL A 217 -12.91 -21.70 19.26
CA VAL A 217 -13.72 -21.40 18.07
C VAL A 217 -14.01 -22.70 17.34
N ILE A 218 -15.29 -22.93 17.06
CA ILE A 218 -15.77 -24.11 16.33
C ILE A 218 -16.41 -23.64 15.03
N LEU A 219 -15.95 -24.18 13.90
CA LEU A 219 -16.55 -23.94 12.58
C LEU A 219 -17.21 -25.21 12.04
N ASP A 220 -18.49 -25.10 11.68
CA ASP A 220 -19.26 -26.19 11.06
C ASP A 220 -19.18 -26.10 9.53
N PHE A 221 -18.53 -27.08 8.92
CA PHE A 221 -18.37 -27.25 7.48
C PHE A 221 -19.45 -28.16 6.86
N GLY A 222 -20.48 -28.58 7.61
CA GLY A 222 -21.47 -29.54 7.14
C GLY A 222 -22.32 -29.08 5.95
N LYS A 223 -22.32 -27.79 5.64
CA LYS A 223 -22.95 -27.21 4.43
C LYS A 223 -21.94 -26.65 3.42
N VAL A 224 -20.65 -26.85 3.66
CA VAL A 224 -19.58 -26.40 2.77
C VAL A 224 -19.26 -27.53 1.80
N ASN A 225 -19.81 -27.42 0.59
CA ASN A 225 -19.58 -28.41 -0.47
C ASN A 225 -18.21 -28.23 -1.14
N HIS A 226 -17.76 -26.98 -1.28
CA HIS A 226 -16.49 -26.65 -1.92
C HIS A 226 -15.77 -25.52 -1.17
N ILE A 227 -14.44 -25.60 -1.14
CA ILE A 227 -13.55 -24.54 -0.69
C ILE A 227 -12.34 -24.48 -1.62
N ASP A 228 -11.86 -23.27 -1.91
CA ASP A 228 -10.67 -23.02 -2.70
C ASP A 228 -9.50 -22.54 -1.81
N THR A 229 -8.31 -22.44 -2.40
CA THR A 229 -7.09 -22.04 -1.68
C THR A 229 -7.21 -20.61 -1.12
N THR A 230 -7.86 -19.71 -1.85
CA THR A 230 -8.11 -18.33 -1.41
C THR A 230 -8.99 -18.26 -0.16
N ALA A 231 -10.09 -19.02 -0.12
CA ALA A 231 -10.94 -19.09 1.07
C ALA A 231 -10.18 -19.69 2.28
N VAL A 232 -9.34 -20.70 2.07
CA VAL A 232 -8.48 -21.26 3.12
C VAL A 232 -7.50 -20.20 3.65
N SER A 233 -6.85 -19.43 2.78
CA SER A 233 -5.94 -18.35 3.18
C SER A 233 -6.66 -17.25 3.98
N HIS A 234 -7.86 -16.85 3.55
CA HIS A 234 -8.67 -15.87 4.30
C HIS A 234 -9.08 -16.41 5.68
N LEU A 235 -9.41 -17.70 5.77
CA LEU A 235 -9.71 -18.32 7.04
C LEU A 235 -8.49 -18.33 7.98
N GLY A 236 -7.30 -18.57 7.45
CA GLY A 236 -6.04 -18.46 8.19
C GLY A 236 -5.82 -17.06 8.77
N ASN A 237 -6.04 -16.04 7.95
CA ASN A 237 -5.97 -14.65 8.41
C ASN A 237 -6.98 -14.34 9.51
N LEU A 238 -8.25 -14.77 9.35
CA LEU A 238 -9.29 -14.62 10.37
C LEU A 238 -8.85 -15.23 11.70
N PHE A 239 -8.33 -16.45 11.68
CA PHE A 239 -7.91 -17.13 12.89
C PHE A 239 -6.67 -16.52 13.55
N ASN A 240 -5.73 -15.99 12.75
CA ASN A 240 -4.61 -15.22 13.28
C ASN A 240 -5.09 -13.93 13.96
N GLU A 241 -6.09 -13.24 13.42
CA GLU A 241 -6.71 -12.09 14.07
C GLU A 241 -7.42 -12.48 15.37
N ILE A 242 -8.15 -13.60 15.38
CA ILE A 242 -8.80 -14.12 16.59
C ILE A 242 -7.75 -14.45 17.66
N ARG A 243 -6.63 -15.08 17.32
CA ARG A 243 -5.54 -15.38 18.27
C ARG A 243 -4.89 -14.12 18.83
N LYS A 244 -4.72 -13.08 18.01
CA LYS A 244 -4.26 -11.76 18.46
C LYS A 244 -5.23 -11.11 19.47
N TYR A 245 -6.53 -11.40 19.37
CA TYR A 245 -7.56 -10.85 20.25
C TYR A 245 -7.84 -11.70 21.50
N GLY A 246 -8.09 -13.00 21.32
CA GLY A 246 -8.49 -13.95 22.38
C GLY A 246 -7.33 -14.58 23.13
N GLY A 247 -6.09 -14.32 22.69
CA GLY A 247 -4.87 -14.87 23.27
C GLY A 247 -4.39 -16.14 22.56
N LYS A 248 -3.12 -16.53 22.80
CA LYS A 248 -2.48 -17.70 22.17
C LYS A 248 -3.16 -19.03 22.51
N GLY A 249 -3.98 -19.07 23.57
CA GLY A 249 -4.74 -20.26 23.98
C GLY A 249 -6.06 -20.49 23.23
N VAL A 250 -6.37 -19.70 22.19
CA VAL A 250 -7.56 -19.95 21.36
C VAL A 250 -7.37 -21.25 20.57
N GLU A 251 -8.17 -22.26 20.92
CA GLU A 251 -8.25 -23.50 20.16
C GLU A 251 -9.22 -23.36 18.98
N ILE A 252 -8.89 -23.97 17.84
CA ILE A 252 -9.73 -23.97 16.63
C ILE A 252 -10.12 -25.42 16.32
N ARG A 253 -11.42 -25.65 16.17
CA ARG A 253 -11.99 -26.98 15.85
C ARG A 253 -12.90 -26.88 14.63
N PHE A 254 -12.80 -27.86 13.75
CA PHE A 254 -13.70 -27.99 12.61
C PHE A 254 -14.72 -29.08 12.89
N VAL A 255 -15.88 -28.97 12.26
CA VAL A 255 -16.97 -29.93 12.41
C VAL A 255 -17.51 -30.27 11.03
N ASN A 256 -17.87 -31.54 10.79
CA ASN A 256 -18.51 -31.99 9.55
C ASN A 256 -17.76 -31.61 8.26
N ALA A 257 -16.43 -31.50 8.30
CA ALA A 257 -15.65 -31.25 7.10
C ALA A 257 -15.60 -32.53 6.25
N SER A 258 -16.07 -32.46 5.01
CA SER A 258 -15.98 -33.57 4.05
C SER A 258 -14.52 -33.84 3.66
N ASP A 259 -14.20 -35.05 3.21
CA ASP A 259 -12.84 -35.40 2.76
C ASP A 259 -12.35 -34.47 1.64
N TYR A 260 -13.25 -34.04 0.76
CA TYR A 260 -12.95 -33.03 -0.26
C TYR A 260 -12.46 -31.72 0.37
N VAL A 261 -13.20 -31.17 1.34
CA VAL A 261 -12.83 -29.93 2.03
C VAL A 261 -11.51 -30.09 2.78
N ARG A 262 -11.31 -31.22 3.46
CA ARG A 262 -10.08 -31.54 4.21
C ARG A 262 -8.84 -31.54 3.30
N GLN A 263 -8.93 -32.21 2.15
CA GLN A 263 -7.85 -32.22 1.16
C GLN A 263 -7.50 -30.81 0.65
N ARG A 264 -8.47 -29.89 0.55
CA ARG A 264 -8.22 -28.50 0.10
C ARG A 264 -7.44 -27.71 1.14
N PHE A 265 -7.71 -27.94 2.42
CA PHE A 265 -6.93 -27.38 3.52
C PHE A 265 -5.50 -27.94 3.54
N GLU A 266 -5.34 -29.25 3.45
CA GLU A 266 -4.00 -29.90 3.41
C GLU A 266 -3.16 -29.42 2.23
N ARG A 267 -3.78 -29.29 1.04
CA ARG A 267 -3.12 -28.72 -0.15
C ARG A 267 -2.66 -27.29 0.06
N ALA A 268 -3.36 -26.53 0.90
CA ALA A 268 -2.94 -25.19 1.30
C ALA A 268 -1.94 -25.20 2.46
N GLY A 269 -1.37 -26.35 2.84
CA GLY A 269 -0.40 -26.46 3.94
C GLY A 269 -1.02 -26.40 5.34
N TRP A 270 -2.35 -26.53 5.46
CA TRP A 270 -3.05 -26.54 6.74
C TRP A 270 -3.16 -27.96 7.29
N SER A 271 -2.52 -28.24 8.42
CA SER A 271 -2.59 -29.56 9.06
C SER A 271 -3.95 -29.79 9.73
N ILE A 272 -4.68 -30.78 9.22
CA ILE A 272 -5.99 -31.19 9.71
C ILE A 272 -5.95 -32.67 10.07
N VAL A 273 -6.45 -33.00 11.27
CA VAL A 273 -6.51 -34.38 11.76
C VAL A 273 -7.90 -34.71 12.31
N ASP A 274 -8.24 -35.99 12.41
CA ASP A 274 -9.45 -36.41 13.12
C ASP A 274 -9.32 -36.14 14.62
N ALA A 275 -10.47 -35.93 15.28
CA ALA A 275 -10.53 -35.62 16.70
C ALA A 275 -9.75 -36.62 17.59
N ASP A 276 -9.77 -37.90 17.22
CA ASP A 276 -9.21 -39.00 18.00
C ASP A 276 -7.77 -39.37 17.57
N THR A 277 -7.20 -38.66 16.60
CA THR A 277 -5.83 -38.91 16.14
C THR A 277 -4.82 -38.42 17.19
N SER A 278 -3.96 -39.32 17.66
CA SER A 278 -2.80 -38.97 18.48
C SER A 278 -1.77 -38.25 17.62
N VAL A 279 -1.44 -37.02 18.01
CA VAL A 279 -0.41 -36.20 17.37
C VAL A 279 0.57 -35.79 18.45
N ASP A 280 1.86 -35.71 18.12
CA ASP A 280 2.87 -35.21 19.04
C ASP A 280 2.50 -33.80 19.51
N ASP A 281 2.68 -33.52 20.80
CA ASP A 281 2.21 -32.31 21.48
C ASP A 281 2.81 -30.99 20.92
N GLU A 282 3.82 -31.09 20.06
CA GLU A 282 4.52 -29.95 19.44
C GLU A 282 3.86 -29.44 18.14
N GLU A 283 2.97 -30.19 17.48
CA GLU A 283 2.32 -29.73 16.24
C GLU A 283 0.99 -28.98 16.46
N SER A 284 0.89 -27.78 15.91
CA SER A 284 -0.32 -26.95 15.92
C SER A 284 -1.38 -27.44 14.92
N VAL A 285 -2.02 -28.57 15.21
CA VAL A 285 -3.03 -29.20 14.32
C VAL A 285 -4.46 -28.72 14.56
N THR A 286 -5.27 -28.67 13.50
CA THR A 286 -6.71 -28.42 13.59
C THR A 286 -7.50 -29.73 13.59
N ARG A 287 -8.27 -29.98 14.65
CA ARG A 287 -9.05 -31.22 14.81
C ARG A 287 -10.44 -31.11 14.18
N VAL A 288 -10.84 -32.15 13.46
CA VAL A 288 -12.19 -32.29 12.89
C VAL A 288 -13.04 -33.23 13.72
N TYR A 289 -14.22 -32.78 14.10
CA TYR A 289 -15.19 -33.52 14.89
C TYR A 289 -16.43 -33.85 14.06
N ARG A 290 -17.08 -34.97 14.39
CA ARG A 290 -18.33 -35.42 13.75
C ARG A 290 -19.57 -34.56 14.06
N SER A 291 -19.51 -33.70 15.08
CA SER A 291 -20.64 -32.84 15.46
C SER A 291 -20.18 -31.70 16.34
N VAL A 292 -20.97 -30.62 16.38
CA VAL A 292 -20.69 -29.46 17.24
C VAL A 292 -20.69 -29.87 18.71
N LEU A 293 -21.62 -30.74 19.11
CA LEU A 293 -21.67 -31.26 20.47
C LEU A 293 -20.37 -31.99 20.85
N HIS A 294 -19.85 -32.83 19.95
CA HIS A 294 -18.59 -33.53 20.18
C HIS A 294 -17.41 -32.54 20.29
N ALA A 295 -17.37 -31.54 19.41
CA ALA A 295 -16.36 -30.48 19.43
C ALA A 295 -16.44 -29.58 20.67
N VAL A 296 -17.61 -29.41 21.30
CA VAL A 296 -17.74 -28.64 22.55
C VAL A 296 -17.33 -29.48 23.75
N ALA A 297 -17.74 -30.75 23.78
CA ALA A 297 -17.53 -31.64 24.92
C ALA A 297 -16.09 -32.18 25.02
N ALA A 298 -15.35 -32.21 23.91
CA ALA A 298 -14.00 -32.76 23.90
C ALA A 298 -13.04 -31.93 24.78
N PRO A 299 -12.13 -32.58 25.54
CA PRO A 299 -11.13 -31.90 26.36
C PRO A 299 -10.31 -30.90 25.55
N ARG A 300 -9.92 -29.79 26.17
CA ARG A 300 -9.01 -28.82 25.54
C ARG A 300 -7.58 -29.33 25.60
N THR A 301 -6.86 -29.25 24.49
CA THR A 301 -5.43 -29.55 24.46
C THR A 301 -4.68 -28.43 25.19
N ARG A 302 -3.84 -28.76 26.18
CA ARG A 302 -3.01 -27.76 26.86
C ARG A 302 -1.89 -27.33 25.91
N LEU A 303 -2.00 -26.15 25.32
CA LEU A 303 -0.86 -25.50 24.65
C LEU A 303 0.19 -25.16 25.71
N HIS A 304 1.35 -25.83 25.67
CA HIS A 304 2.51 -25.47 26.48
C HIS A 304 3.12 -24.18 25.91
N SER A 305 3.34 -23.19 26.77
CA SER A 305 3.86 -21.86 26.45
C SER A 305 5.35 -21.86 26.07
N GLY A 306 5.72 -22.42 24.91
CA GLY A 306 7.15 -22.50 24.55
C GLY A 306 7.49 -22.94 23.13
N HIS A 307 6.95 -22.29 22.09
CA HIS A 307 7.65 -22.24 20.80
C HIS A 307 7.16 -21.03 19.98
N ASP A 308 7.98 -19.98 19.97
CA ASP A 308 7.54 -18.60 19.79
C ASP A 308 7.90 -17.97 18.42
N SER A 309 8.38 -18.70 17.41
CA SER A 309 8.87 -18.05 16.18
C SER A 309 8.67 -18.77 14.83
N GLU A 310 8.54 -20.10 14.77
CA GLU A 310 8.60 -20.81 13.47
C GLU A 310 7.26 -20.88 12.69
N ASP A 311 6.12 -20.92 13.37
CA ASP A 311 4.80 -21.02 12.73
C ASP A 311 4.35 -19.71 12.05
N VAL A 312 4.79 -18.57 12.58
CA VAL A 312 4.57 -17.25 11.96
C VAL A 312 5.35 -17.16 10.65
N GLU A 313 6.57 -17.70 10.61
CA GLU A 313 7.40 -17.70 9.42
C GLU A 313 6.85 -18.65 8.33
N LYS A 314 6.28 -19.80 8.70
CA LYS A 314 5.62 -20.71 7.74
C LYS A 314 4.33 -20.13 7.14
N LEU A 315 3.53 -19.42 7.93
CA LEU A 315 2.29 -18.79 7.46
C LEU A 315 2.53 -17.47 6.68
N GLU A 316 3.56 -16.70 7.03
CA GLU A 316 4.01 -15.57 6.21
C GLU A 316 4.60 -16.03 4.87
N LYS A 317 5.36 -17.14 4.87
CA LYS A 317 5.85 -17.79 3.64
C LYS A 317 4.71 -18.30 2.74
N MET A 318 3.58 -18.73 3.31
CA MET A 318 2.36 -19.05 2.54
C MET A 318 1.73 -17.82 1.90
N GLY A 319 1.76 -16.67 2.57
CA GLY A 319 1.27 -15.39 2.02
C GLY A 319 2.12 -14.88 0.85
N THR A 320 3.43 -15.10 0.89
CA THR A 320 4.37 -14.67 -0.17
C THR A 320 4.42 -15.62 -1.37
N ASN A 321 4.12 -16.91 -1.21
CA ASN A 321 4.15 -17.88 -2.31
C ASN A 321 2.93 -17.83 -3.25
N ASN A 322 1.89 -17.05 -2.90
CA ASN A 322 0.68 -16.89 -3.73
C ASN A 322 0.88 -15.98 -4.96
N GLU A 323 2.05 -15.38 -5.17
CA GLU A 323 2.35 -14.65 -6.42
C GLU A 323 2.80 -15.56 -7.58
N ALA A 324 3.01 -16.86 -7.35
CA ALA A 324 3.64 -17.76 -8.35
C ALA A 324 2.74 -18.88 -8.91
N ILE A 325 1.48 -19.03 -8.52
CA ILE A 325 0.65 -20.18 -8.97
C ILE A 325 -0.69 -19.69 -9.54
N ALA A 326 -0.63 -19.20 -10.77
CA ALA A 326 -1.78 -19.05 -11.65
C ALA A 326 -1.39 -19.40 -13.09
N THR A 327 -0.90 -20.62 -13.32
CA THR A 327 -0.91 -21.25 -14.64
C THR A 327 -1.72 -22.53 -14.57
N HIS A 328 -2.96 -22.44 -15.03
CA HIS A 328 -3.78 -23.59 -15.39
C HIS A 328 -3.15 -24.22 -16.65
N GLU A 329 -2.46 -25.35 -16.51
CA GLU A 329 -2.30 -26.30 -17.62
C GLU A 329 -3.25 -27.47 -17.38
N GLU A 330 -4.31 -27.50 -18.17
CA GLU A 330 -5.22 -28.62 -18.30
C GLU A 330 -4.57 -29.62 -19.27
N LYS A 331 -4.08 -30.76 -18.75
CA LYS A 331 -3.66 -31.87 -19.60
C LYS A 331 -4.88 -32.68 -20.01
N VAL A 332 -5.17 -32.66 -21.30
CA VAL A 332 -5.87 -33.73 -22.03
C VAL A 332 -4.97 -34.95 -22.09
#